data_AF-A0A034W6Q5-F1
#
_entry.id   AF-A0A034W6Q5-F1
#
_cell.length_a   1.000
_cell.length_b   1.000
_cell.length_c   1.000
_cell.angle_alpha   90.00
_cell.angle_beta   90.00
_cell.angle_gamma   90.00
#
_symmetry.space_group_name_H-M   'P 1'
#
loop_
_entity.id
_entity.type
_entity.pdbx_description
1 polymer ?
#
loop_
_entity_poly.entity_id
_entity_poly.type
_entity_poly.pdbx_seq_one_letter_code
_entity_poly.pdbx_strand_id
1 'polypeptide(L)'
;MPARKKTSGGGGNTSDASKHDDDAYREKRQRNNDAVKKTRQKSKETATERKRNVERLKNDNIKLEASIKEVKEHVETLKSLLLGNVKKEEHETFLQKILNEPTDDEDDSMDGT
;
A
#
# COMPACT_ATOMS: atom_id res chain seq x y z
N MET A 1 7.60 -4.32 -43.12
CA MET A 1 7.75 -5.50 -42.24
C MET A 1 7.97 -6.73 -43.11
N PRO A 2 9.04 -7.53 -42.93
CA PRO A 2 9.31 -8.66 -43.82
C PRO A 2 8.51 -9.92 -43.40
N ALA A 3 8.03 -10.67 -44.38
CA ALA A 3 7.15 -11.83 -44.20
C ALA A 3 7.92 -13.07 -43.70
N ARG A 4 7.28 -13.84 -42.79
CA ARG A 4 7.77 -15.12 -42.25
C ARG A 4 7.83 -16.19 -43.35
N LYS A 5 9.04 -16.68 -43.65
CA LYS A 5 9.32 -17.84 -44.50
C LYS A 5 8.67 -19.10 -43.90
N LYS A 6 7.67 -19.67 -44.58
CA LYS A 6 7.16 -21.02 -44.30
C LYS A 6 8.14 -22.03 -44.89
N THR A 7 8.82 -22.81 -44.05
CA THR A 7 9.50 -24.03 -44.50
C THR A 7 8.54 -25.19 -44.30
N SER A 8 7.93 -25.61 -45.41
CA SER A 8 7.21 -26.87 -45.55
C SER A 8 8.20 -28.03 -45.70
N GLY A 9 7.95 -29.12 -44.98
CA GLY A 9 8.20 -30.49 -45.44
C GLY A 9 9.65 -30.98 -45.46
N GLY A 10 9.92 -31.99 -44.63
CA GLY A 10 11.14 -32.80 -44.70
C GLY A 10 11.00 -34.06 -43.86
N GLY A 11 10.13 -34.97 -44.30
CA GLY A 11 10.07 -36.33 -43.76
C GLY A 11 11.29 -37.13 -44.21
N GLY A 12 12.01 -37.71 -43.25
CA GLY A 12 13.18 -38.56 -43.50
C GLY A 12 13.46 -39.43 -42.27
N ASN A 13 13.22 -40.73 -42.44
CA ASN A 13 13.38 -41.86 -41.53
C ASN A 13 14.66 -41.84 -40.63
N THR A 14 14.52 -41.56 -39.32
CA THR A 14 15.58 -41.69 -38.28
C THR A 14 15.00 -42.19 -36.94
N SER A 15 14.37 -43.35 -36.93
CA SER A 15 13.41 -43.82 -35.91
C SER A 15 13.86 -43.99 -34.44
N ASP A 16 15.12 -43.72 -34.07
CA ASP A 16 15.62 -43.86 -32.69
C ASP A 16 16.23 -42.55 -32.16
N ALA A 17 17.13 -41.92 -32.94
CA ALA A 17 17.65 -40.59 -32.62
C ALA A 17 16.56 -39.50 -32.70
N SER A 18 15.60 -39.62 -33.63
CA SER A 18 14.48 -38.67 -33.71
C SER A 18 13.54 -38.77 -32.53
N LYS A 19 13.37 -39.95 -31.93
CA LYS A 19 12.49 -40.14 -30.76
C LYS A 19 13.10 -39.51 -29.51
N HIS A 20 14.40 -39.65 -29.29
CA HIS A 20 15.09 -38.99 -28.20
C HIS A 20 15.08 -37.46 -28.35
N ASP A 21 15.26 -36.95 -29.57
CA ASP A 21 15.12 -35.51 -29.85
C ASP A 21 13.67 -35.02 -29.74
N ASP A 22 12.68 -35.83 -30.13
CA ASP A 22 11.26 -35.55 -29.98
C ASP A 22 10.85 -35.53 -28.50
N ASP A 23 11.34 -36.46 -27.68
CA ASP A 23 11.06 -36.49 -26.25
C ASP A 23 11.76 -35.33 -25.52
N ALA A 24 13.02 -35.04 -25.84
CA ALA A 24 13.71 -33.85 -25.33
C ALA A 24 13.00 -32.54 -25.74
N TYR A 25 12.46 -32.48 -26.96
CA TYR A 25 11.65 -31.35 -27.42
C TYR A 25 10.31 -31.25 -26.67
N ARG A 26 9.61 -32.37 -26.48
CA ARG A 26 8.34 -32.43 -25.71
C ARG A 26 8.54 -31.94 -24.29
N GLU A 27 9.61 -32.37 -23.61
CA GLU A 27 9.93 -31.90 -22.27
C GLU A 27 10.22 -30.39 -22.25
N LYS A 28 11.05 -29.88 -23.18
CA LYS A 28 11.32 -28.43 -23.28
C LYS A 28 10.05 -27.63 -23.50
N ARG A 29 9.14 -28.12 -24.35
CA ARG A 29 7.83 -27.49 -24.61
C ARG A 29 6.92 -27.56 -23.40
N GLN A 30 6.87 -28.69 -22.70
CA GLN A 30 6.11 -28.83 -21.46
C GLN A 30 6.60 -27.84 -20.41
N ARG A 31 7.91 -27.80 -20.15
CA ARG A 31 8.52 -26.83 -19.23
C ARG A 31 8.23 -25.39 -19.62
N ASN A 32 8.28 -25.05 -20.91
CA ASN A 32 7.94 -23.71 -21.39
C ASN A 32 6.45 -23.38 -21.18
N ASN A 33 5.55 -24.31 -21.50
CA ASN A 33 4.11 -24.12 -21.30
C ASN A 33 3.79 -23.92 -19.82
N ASP A 34 4.44 -24.68 -18.94
CA ASP A 34 4.27 -24.55 -17.49
C ASP A 34 4.84 -23.22 -16.98
N ALA A 35 6.00 -22.80 -17.47
CA ALA A 35 6.57 -21.49 -17.16
C ALA A 35 5.65 -20.34 -17.64
N VAL A 36 5.07 -20.45 -18.83
CA VAL A 36 4.13 -19.45 -19.35
C VAL A 36 2.86 -19.38 -18.52
N LYS A 37 2.28 -20.53 -18.14
CA LYS A 37 1.12 -20.59 -17.23
C LYS A 37 1.44 -19.92 -15.90
N LYS A 38 2.59 -20.24 -15.31
CA LYS A 38 3.07 -19.65 -14.05
C LYS A 38 3.25 -18.14 -14.16
N THR A 39 3.87 -17.64 -15.24
CA THR A 39 4.05 -16.20 -15.47
C THR A 39 2.71 -15.47 -15.62
N ARG A 40 1.77 -16.05 -16.38
CA ARG A 40 0.43 -15.47 -16.55
C ARG A 40 -0.32 -15.42 -15.22
N GLN A 41 -0.28 -16.50 -14.46
CA GLN A 41 -0.91 -16.57 -13.14
C GLN A 41 -0.30 -15.54 -12.19
N LYS A 42 1.03 -15.46 -12.10
CA LYS A 42 1.72 -14.46 -11.28
C LYS A 42 1.34 -13.03 -11.68
N SER A 43 1.29 -12.74 -12.99
CA SER A 43 0.87 -11.42 -13.48
C SER A 43 -0.55 -11.07 -13.06
N LYS A 44 -1.49 -12.04 -13.17
CA LYS A 44 -2.87 -11.87 -12.71
C LYS A 44 -2.93 -11.65 -11.20
N GLU A 45 -2.23 -12.46 -10.42
CA GLU A 45 -2.16 -12.33 -8.96
C GLU A 45 -1.65 -10.95 -8.56
N THR A 46 -0.50 -10.52 -9.10
CA THR A 46 0.06 -9.19 -8.83
C THR A 46 -0.89 -8.06 -9.21
N ALA A 47 -1.61 -8.17 -10.33
CA ALA A 47 -2.62 -7.17 -10.71
C ALA A 47 -3.79 -7.13 -9.71
N THR A 48 -4.27 -8.29 -9.27
CA THR A 48 -5.34 -8.36 -8.25
C THR A 48 -4.88 -7.85 -6.89
N GLU A 49 -3.64 -8.14 -6.48
CA GLU A 49 -3.05 -7.67 -5.23
C GLU A 49 -2.90 -6.16 -5.23
N ARG A 50 -2.40 -5.57 -6.34
CA ARG A 50 -2.33 -4.12 -6.50
C ARG A 50 -3.71 -3.46 -6.37
N LYS A 51 -4.74 -4.04 -7.00
CA LYS A 51 -6.11 -3.55 -6.87
C LYS A 51 -6.59 -3.57 -5.41
N ARG A 52 -6.39 -4.69 -4.70
CA ARG A 52 -6.71 -4.81 -3.28
C ARG A 52 -5.96 -3.79 -2.42
N ASN A 53 -4.68 -3.57 -2.70
CA ASN A 53 -3.88 -2.58 -1.98
C ASN A 53 -4.40 -1.16 -2.19
N VAL A 54 -4.79 -0.80 -3.42
CA VAL A 54 -5.42 0.50 -3.70
C VAL A 54 -6.74 0.65 -2.95
N GLU A 55 -7.59 -0.38 -2.94
CA GLU A 55 -8.86 -0.37 -2.20
C GLU A 55 -8.63 -0.23 -0.69
N ARG A 56 -7.67 -0.96 -0.13
CA ARG A 56 -7.28 -0.84 1.28
C ARG A 56 -6.80 0.57 1.61
N LEU A 57 -5.88 1.12 0.82
CA LEU A 57 -5.35 2.47 1.04
C LEU A 57 -6.43 3.55 0.94
N LYS A 58 -7.39 3.38 0.03
CA LYS A 58 -8.56 4.29 -0.04
C LYS A 58 -9.38 4.23 1.24
N ASN A 59 -9.69 3.04 1.74
CA ASN A 59 -10.44 2.88 2.97
C ASN A 59 -9.68 3.44 4.18
N ASP A 60 -8.37 3.21 4.25
CA ASP A 60 -7.52 3.75 5.32
C ASP A 60 -7.49 5.28 5.27
N ASN A 61 -7.38 5.89 4.09
CA ASN A 61 -7.47 7.35 3.93
C ASN A 61 -8.81 7.91 4.40
N ILE A 62 -9.94 7.27 4.05
CA ILE A 62 -11.27 7.71 4.52
C ILE A 62 -11.34 7.70 6.06
N LYS A 63 -10.81 6.65 6.70
CA LYS A 63 -10.77 6.57 8.17
C LYS A 63 -9.88 7.64 8.78
N LEU A 64 -8.70 7.87 8.20
CA LEU A 64 -7.78 8.91 8.66
C LEU A 64 -8.39 10.31 8.50
N GLU A 65 -9.03 10.60 7.38
CA GLU A 65 -9.73 11.87 7.14
C GLU A 65 -10.87 12.08 8.16
N ALA A 66 -11.64 11.04 8.48
CA ALA A 66 -12.67 11.10 9.50
C ALA A 66 -12.09 11.40 10.89
N SER A 67 -11.00 10.72 11.27
CA SER A 67 -10.32 10.95 12.55
C SER A 67 -9.72 12.36 12.63
N ILE A 68 -9.11 12.86 11.56
CA ILE A 68 -8.61 14.25 11.49
C ILE A 68 -9.76 15.24 11.68
N LYS A 69 -10.91 14.99 11.05
CA LYS A 69 -12.08 15.86 11.19
C LYS A 69 -12.61 15.86 12.62
N GLU A 70 -12.74 14.70 13.24
CA GLU A 70 -13.19 14.54 14.63
C GLU A 70 -12.25 15.26 15.60
N VAL A 71 -10.93 15.06 15.48
CA VAL A 71 -9.95 15.75 16.32
C VAL A 71 -10.03 17.27 16.15
N LYS A 72 -10.20 17.77 14.91
CA LYS A 72 -10.40 19.20 14.66
C LYS A 72 -11.66 19.74 15.35
N GLU A 73 -12.76 19.00 15.29
CA GLU A 73 -14.00 19.36 15.96
C GLU A 73 -13.83 19.40 17.49
N HIS A 74 -13.12 18.43 18.07
CA HIS A 74 -12.78 18.44 19.49
C HIS A 74 -11.93 19.64 19.88
N VAL A 75 -10.93 20.00 19.07
CA VAL A 75 -10.08 21.18 19.31
C VAL A 75 -10.89 22.47 19.23
N GLU A 76 -11.74 22.64 18.22
CA GLU A 76 -12.60 23.82 18.10
C GLU A 76 -13.63 23.92 19.24
N THR A 77 -14.15 22.78 19.70
CA THR A 77 -15.04 22.71 20.87
C THR A 77 -14.30 23.15 22.13
N LEU A 78 -13.11 22.60 22.40
CA LEU A 78 -12.27 22.99 23.52
C LEU A 78 -11.92 24.47 23.48
N LYS A 79 -11.53 24.98 22.31
CA LYS A 79 -11.25 26.40 22.09
C LYS A 79 -12.47 27.27 22.36
N SER A 80 -13.66 26.85 21.91
CA SER A 80 -14.91 27.58 22.12
C SER A 80 -15.33 27.60 23.59
N LEU A 81 -15.19 26.47 24.30
CA LEU A 81 -15.44 26.39 25.75
C LEU A 81 -14.48 27.29 26.52
N LEU A 82 -13.20 27.28 26.14
CA LEU A 82 -12.15 28.04 26.80
C LEU A 82 -12.30 29.55 26.59
N LEU A 83 -12.67 29.97 25.38
CA LEU A 83 -12.73 31.38 24.98
C LEU A 83 -14.14 31.98 25.01
N GLY A 84 -15.18 31.17 25.24
CA GLY A 84 -16.59 31.60 25.16
C GLY A 84 -17.00 32.67 26.18
N ASN A 85 -16.29 32.76 27.30
CA ASN A 85 -16.53 33.77 28.35
C ASN A 85 -15.54 34.95 28.27
N VAL A 86 -14.57 34.90 27.36
CA VAL A 86 -13.50 35.90 27.21
C VAL A 86 -13.82 36.78 26.01
N LYS A 87 -13.60 38.10 26.12
CA LYS A 87 -13.76 39.01 24.98
C LYS A 87 -12.76 38.63 23.90
N LYS A 88 -13.16 38.73 22.62
CA LYS A 88 -12.32 38.35 21.47
C LYS A 88 -10.96 39.04 21.46
N GLU A 89 -10.90 40.28 21.94
CA GLU A 89 -9.67 41.09 22.07
C GLU A 89 -8.67 40.51 23.09
N GLU A 90 -9.14 39.68 24.03
CA GLU A 90 -8.38 39.13 25.16
C GLU A 90 -8.10 37.62 24.98
N HIS A 91 -8.45 37.03 23.83
CA HIS A 91 -8.26 35.59 23.58
C HIS A 91 -6.79 35.19 23.58
N GLU A 92 -5.94 35.95 22.89
CA GLU A 92 -4.49 35.66 22.80
C GLU A 92 -3.81 35.78 24.16
N THR A 93 -4.12 36.82 24.93
CA THR A 93 -3.54 37.02 26.26
C THR A 93 -3.99 35.95 27.25
N PHE A 94 -5.24 35.51 27.17
CA PHE A 94 -5.75 34.42 27.99
C PHE A 94 -5.10 33.07 27.67
N LEU A 95 -4.94 32.74 26.38
CA LEU A 95 -4.24 31.52 25.95
C LEU A 95 -2.76 31.53 26.38
N GLN A 96 -2.07 32.65 26.21
CA GLN A 96 -0.69 32.80 26.67
C GLN A 96 -0.58 32.69 28.19
N LYS A 97 -1.56 33.20 28.93
CA LYS A 97 -1.58 33.05 30.38
C LYS A 97 -1.68 31.59 30.80
N ILE A 98 -2.57 30.82 30.18
CA ILE A 98 -2.75 29.38 30.47
C ILE A 98 -1.51 28.58 30.07
N LEU A 99 -0.92 28.87 28.91
CA LEU A 99 0.22 28.11 28.40
C LEU A 99 1.51 28.35 29.20
N ASN A 100 1.63 29.53 29.82
CA ASN A 100 2.78 29.92 30.64
C ASN A 100 2.54 29.72 32.14
N GLU A 101 1.32 29.34 32.55
CA GLU A 101 1.04 28.97 33.94
C GLU A 101 1.76 27.64 34.22
N PRO A 102 2.62 27.56 35.25
CA PRO A 102 3.26 26.30 35.60
C PRO A 102 2.17 25.28 35.93
N THR A 103 2.21 24.14 35.25
CA THR A 103 1.38 22.99 35.60
C THR A 103 1.85 22.51 36.98
N ASP A 104 0.93 22.43 37.94
CA ASP A 104 1.19 21.93 39.32
C ASP A 104 1.71 20.47 39.35
N ASP A 105 1.87 19.82 38.19
CA ASP A 105 2.42 18.46 38.03
C ASP A 105 3.97 18.39 38.02
N GLU A 106 4.69 19.52 38.17
CA GLU A 106 6.17 19.53 38.25
C GLU A 106 6.72 19.42 39.69
N ASP A 107 5.88 19.15 40.72
CA ASP A 107 6.32 19.04 42.13
C ASP A 107 6.40 17.60 42.68
N ASP A 108 6.25 16.57 41.83
CA ASP A 108 6.35 15.15 42.24
C ASP A 108 7.76 14.53 42.05
N SER A 109 8.82 15.37 41.95
CA SER A 109 10.21 14.89 42.08
C SER A 109 10.90 15.43 43.33
N MET A 110 10.32 15.18 44.50
CA MET A 110 11.02 15.28 45.78
C MET A 110 11.72 13.96 46.13
N ASP A 111 13.04 14.00 46.01
CA ASP A 111 14.08 13.33 46.81
C ASP A 111 13.89 11.85 47.21
N GLY A 112 14.74 11.01 46.62
CA GLY A 112 15.10 9.69 47.12
C GLY A 112 16.60 9.49 46.95
N THR A 113 17.32 9.85 48.01
CA THR A 113 18.77 9.76 48.20
C THR A 113 19.34 8.34 48.02
#